data_AF-A0A3S0ECN9-F1
#
_entry.id   AF-A0A3S0ECN9-F1
#
_cell.length_a   1.000
_cell.length_b   1.000
_cell.length_c   1.000
_cell.angle_alpha   90.00
_cell.angle_beta   90.00
_cell.angle_gamma   90.00
#
_symmetry.space_group_name_H-M   'P 1'
#
loop_
_entity.id
_entity.type
_entity.pdbx_description
1 polymer ?
#
loop_
_entity_poly.entity_id
_entity_poly.type
_entity_poly.pdbx_seq_one_letter_code
_entity_poly.pdbx_strand_id
1 'polypeptide(L)' 'RVFRQLWIARINAASRGLGLSYSKFVAGLKKAEIEIDRKVLADLAVNDPAGFASIFAKVKAALA' A
#
# COMPACT_ATOMS: atom_id res chain seq x y z
N ARG A 1 16.75 9.93 -1.35
CA ARG A 1 15.46 10.56 -1.70
C ARG A 1 14.79 9.97 -2.95
N VAL A 2 15.55 9.62 -4.00
CA VAL A 2 15.01 9.07 -5.27
C VAL A 2 14.22 7.76 -5.09
N PHE A 3 14.76 6.78 -4.37
CA PHE A 3 14.07 5.50 -4.14
C PHE A 3 12.73 5.62 -3.41
N ARG A 4 12.63 6.57 -2.46
CA ARG A 4 11.37 6.82 -1.75
C ARG A 4 10.28 7.33 -2.67
N GLN A 5 10.61 8.20 -3.63
CA GLN A 5 9.65 8.64 -4.66
C GLN A 5 9.23 7.48 -5.55
N LEU A 6 10.16 6.62 -5.97
CA LEU A 6 9.85 5.43 -6.76
C LEU A 6 8.90 4.48 -6.02
N TRP A 7 9.15 4.22 -4.73
CA TRP A 7 8.27 3.37 -3.91
C TRP A 7 6.88 3.97 -3.78
N ILE A 8 6.77 5.28 -3.50
CA ILE A 8 5.48 5.96 -3.43
C ILE A 8 4.74 5.86 -4.76
N ALA A 9 5.43 6.05 -5.89
CA ALA A 9 4.83 5.94 -7.22
C ALA A 9 4.29 4.53 -7.49
N ARG A 10 5.07 3.48 -7.18
CA ARG A 10 4.66 2.07 -7.32
C ARG A 10 3.44 1.74 -6.46
N ILE A 11 3.48 2.12 -5.18
CA ILE A 11 2.37 1.89 -4.24
C ILE A 11 1.13 2.65 -4.71
N ASN A 12 1.27 3.90 -5.15
CA ASN A 12 0.15 4.71 -5.64
C ASN A 12 -0.50 4.08 -6.87
N ALA A 13 0.29 3.53 -7.81
CA ALA A 13 -0.25 2.81 -8.97
C ALA A 13 -1.06 1.57 -8.54
N ALA A 14 -0.49 0.74 -7.66
CA ALA A 14 -1.16 -0.46 -7.17
C ALA A 14 -2.42 -0.17 -6.33
N SER A 15 -2.34 0.79 -5.40
CA SER A 15 -3.48 1.20 -4.58
C SER A 15 -4.62 1.79 -5.42
N ARG A 16 -4.30 2.55 -6.48
CA ARG A 16 -5.31 3.09 -7.40
C ARG A 16 -6.06 2.00 -8.14
N GLY A 17 -5.37 0.95 -8.58
CA GLY A 17 -6.00 -0.22 -9.21
C GLY A 17 -7.03 -0.92 -8.33
N LEU A 18 -6.88 -0.82 -7.00
CA LEU A 18 -7.78 -1.41 -6.01
C LEU A 18 -8.80 -0.40 -5.43
N GLY A 19 -8.78 0.85 -5.91
CA GLY A 19 -9.79 1.86 -5.56
C GLY A 19 -9.48 2.75 -4.35
N LEU A 20 -8.23 2.81 -3.85
CA LEU A 20 -7.83 3.77 -2.82
C LEU A 20 -6.60 4.59 -3.26
N SER A 21 -6.59 5.87 -2.89
CA SER A 21 -5.38 6.70 -3.02
C SER A 21 -4.32 6.28 -2.00
N TYR A 22 -3.04 6.49 -2.32
CA TYR A 22 -1.92 6.28 -1.40
C TYR A 22 -2.14 6.89 -0.01
N SER A 23 -2.63 8.13 0.10
CA SER A 23 -2.86 8.77 1.40
C SER A 23 -3.90 8.04 2.25
N LYS A 24 -5.02 7.61 1.65
CA LYS A 24 -6.03 6.79 2.35
C LYS A 24 -5.46 5.44 2.76
N PHE A 25 -4.69 4.80 1.88
CA PHE A 25 -4.05 3.52 2.16
C PHE A 25 -3.05 3.63 3.34
N VAL A 26 -2.20 4.65 3.37
CA VAL A 26 -1.26 4.89 4.48
C VAL A 26 -2.01 5.24 5.78
N ALA A 27 -3.09 6.02 5.70
CA ALA A 27 -3.93 6.29 6.86
C ALA A 27 -4.58 5.00 7.41
N GLY A 28 -5.03 4.12 6.52
CA GLY A 28 -5.60 2.84 6.89
C GLY A 28 -4.57 1.84 7.42
N LEU A 29 -3.33 1.83 6.90
CA LEU A 29 -2.23 1.06 7.49
C LEU A 29 -1.98 1.45 8.93
N LYS A 30 -1.99 2.76 9.23
CA LYS A 30 -1.83 3.27 10.59
C LYS A 30 -3.01 2.87 11.49
N LYS A 31 -4.24 2.89 10.98
CA LYS A 31 -5.44 2.44 11.72
C LYS A 31 -5.45 0.93 11.97
N ALA A 32 -4.92 0.16 11.03
CA ALA A 32 -4.79 -1.29 11.14
C ALA A 32 -3.56 -1.73 11.97
N GLU A 33 -2.79 -0.79 12.51
CA GLU A 33 -1.53 -1.03 13.23
C GLU A 33 -0.51 -1.88 12.44
N ILE A 34 -0.54 -1.77 11.10
CA ILE A 34 0.38 -2.47 10.22
C ILE A 34 1.59 -1.57 9.95
N GLU A 35 2.67 -1.79 10.69
CA GLU A 35 3.98 -1.20 10.40
C GLU A 35 4.73 -2.02 9.34
N ILE A 36 4.56 -1.62 8.08
CA ILE A 36 5.35 -2.14 6.95
C ILE A 36 6.14 -1.02 6.30
N ASP A 37 7.40 -1.35 5.98
CA ASP A 37 8.27 -0.47 5.22
C ASP A 37 7.80 -0.26 3.79
N ARG A 38 7.93 0.98 3.32
CA ARG A 38 7.54 1.37 1.94
C ARG A 38 8.36 0.64 0.88
N LYS A 39 9.59 0.25 1.20
CA LYS A 39 10.44 -0.56 0.32
C LYS A 39 9.78 -1.92 0.05
N VAL A 40 9.44 -2.63 1.12
CA VAL A 40 8.82 -3.96 1.06
C VAL A 40 7.44 -3.87 0.44
N LEU A 41 6.66 -2.86 0.83
CA LEU A 41 5.32 -2.67 0.28
C LEU A 41 5.34 -2.37 -1.23
N ALA A 42 6.30 -1.56 -1.69
CA ALA A 42 6.46 -1.26 -3.11
C ALA A 42 7.00 -2.45 -3.92
N ASP A 43 7.80 -3.31 -3.30
CA ASP A 43 8.28 -4.54 -3.91
C ASP A 43 7.15 -5.57 -4.02
N LEU A 44 6.38 -5.76 -2.95
CA LEU A 44 5.19 -6.60 -2.91
C LEU A 44 4.15 -6.14 -3.95
N ALA A 45 3.91 -4.83 -4.06
CA ALA A 45 2.99 -4.27 -5.04
C ALA A 45 3.37 -4.60 -6.50
N VAL A 46 4.64 -4.87 -6.79
CA VAL A 46 5.15 -5.18 -8.14
C VAL A 46 5.30 -6.68 -8.36
N ASN A 47 5.88 -7.40 -7.39
CA ASN A 47 6.21 -8.82 -7.52
C ASN A 47 5.07 -9.75 -7.11
N ASP A 48 4.20 -9.32 -6.20
CA ASP A 48 3.08 -10.11 -5.68
C ASP A 48 1.80 -9.27 -5.51
N PRO A 49 1.04 -9.07 -6.60
CA PRO A 49 -0.22 -8.34 -6.55
C PRO A 49 -1.28 -9.03 -5.67
N ALA A 50 -1.21 -10.36 -5.47
CA ALA A 50 -2.15 -11.09 -4.63
C ALA A 50 -1.89 -10.83 -3.14
N GLY A 51 -0.62 -10.84 -2.73
CA GLY A 51 -0.20 -10.43 -1.38
C GLY A 51 -0.57 -8.97 -1.09
N PHE A 52 -0.30 -8.07 -2.05
CA PHE A 52 -0.69 -6.66 -1.91
C PHE A 52 -2.22 -6.48 -1.78
N ALA A 53 -3.01 -7.21 -2.57
CA ALA A 53 -4.47 -7.18 -2.49
C ALA A 53 -5.00 -7.66 -1.13
N SER A 54 -4.35 -8.66 -0.52
CA SER A 54 -4.71 -9.16 0.81
C SER A 54 -4.45 -8.11 1.90
N ILE A 55 -3.31 -7.41 1.84
CA ILE A 55 -3.03 -6.28 2.74
C ILE A 55 -4.03 -5.16 2.50
N PHE A 56 -4.32 -4.86 1.23
CA PHE A 56 -5.29 -3.83 0.86
C PHE A 56 -6.68 -4.12 1.39
N ALA A 57 -7.14 -5.38 1.34
CA ALA A 57 -8.42 -5.78 1.91
C ALA A 57 -8.46 -5.54 3.43
N LYS A 58 -7.39 -5.91 4.17
CA LYS A 58 -7.28 -5.64 5.61
C LYS A 58 -7.31 -4.13 5.92
N VAL A 59 -6.55 -3.35 5.15
CA VAL A 59 -6.49 -1.88 5.29
C VAL A 59 -7.85 -1.24 5.00
N LYS A 60 -8.55 -1.72 3.96
CA LYS A 60 -9.89 -1.24 3.60
C LYS A 60 -10.92 -1.58 4.67
N ALA A 61 -10.83 -2.77 5.28
CA ALA A 61 -11.68 -3.16 6.39
C ALA A 61 -11.45 -2.29 7.64
N ALA A 62 -10.20 -1.90 7.94
CA ALA A 62 -9.89 -1.01 9.05
C ALA A 62 -10.25 0.49 8.81
N LEU A 63 -10.58 0.85 7.57
CA LEU A 63 -11.02 2.19 7.19
C LEU A 63 -12.56 2.35 7.20
N ALA A 64 -13.30 1.25 7.11
CA ALA A 64 -14.75 1.20 7.26
C ALA A 64 -15.16 1.42 8.72
#